data_AF-A0AAW0ZG59-F1
#
_entry.id   AF-A0AAW0ZG59-F1
#
_cell.length_a   1.000
_cell.length_b   1.000
_cell.length_c   1.000
_cell.angle_alpha   90.00
_cell.angle_beta   90.00
_cell.angle_gamma   90.00
#
_symmetry.space_group_name_H-M   'P 1'
#
loop_
_entity.id
_entity.type
_entity.pdbx_description
1 polymer ?
#
loop_
_entity_poly.entity_id
_entity_poly.type
_entity_poly.pdbx_seq_one_letter_code
_entity_poly.pdbx_strand_id
1 'polypeptide(L)'
;MDNDTDLDTGKNLCTEEEFITEILDRERRSSNIILYNLIESECPSSSSSTHHQTEEDAVQKSSSTNPAGATILNISRIGKKQSERAKPVCVTFFYKQEVIVILKSKNKYNEPIKILEDYTTKQRDYLSKLRVELKHSVDSGELNYTIRYVNGVSKIVNVNLNSIKKKKLTKYPLVYKMFVDSVKGSFEIVIIKLKIKL
;
A
#
# COMPACT_ATOMS: atom_id res chain seq x y z
N MET A 1 24.49 -41.16 32.58
CA MET A 1 23.09 -40.86 32.94
C MET A 1 23.25 -39.61 33.79
N ASP A 2 23.05 -38.41 33.23
CA ASP A 2 21.80 -37.96 32.61
C ASP A 2 22.02 -37.05 31.39
N ASN A 3 21.13 -37.20 30.41
CA ASN A 3 21.06 -36.39 29.19
C ASN A 3 20.09 -35.24 29.43
N ASP A 4 20.60 -34.03 29.71
CA ASP A 4 19.81 -32.81 29.58
C ASP A 4 19.83 -32.37 28.12
N THR A 5 18.76 -32.72 27.41
CA THR A 5 18.45 -32.18 26.09
C THR A 5 17.49 -31.02 26.27
N ASP A 6 18.02 -29.82 26.42
CA ASP A 6 17.25 -28.59 26.27
C ASP A 6 16.83 -28.45 24.80
N LEU A 7 15.61 -28.93 24.51
CA LEU A 7 14.90 -28.61 23.28
C LEU A 7 14.43 -27.15 23.37
N ASP A 8 15.31 -26.22 22.97
CA ASP A 8 14.95 -24.85 22.61
C ASP A 8 14.05 -24.88 21.37
N THR A 9 12.78 -25.18 21.60
CA THR A 9 11.72 -24.93 20.62
C THR A 9 11.35 -23.46 20.74
N GLY A 10 12.16 -22.62 20.07
CA GLY A 10 11.98 -21.19 19.93
C GLY A 10 10.63 -20.81 19.33
N LYS A 11 9.58 -20.92 20.12
CA LYS A 11 8.29 -20.27 19.88
C LYS A 11 8.49 -18.82 20.28
N ASN A 12 8.62 -17.96 19.27
CA ASN A 12 8.50 -16.52 19.42
C ASN A 12 7.08 -16.19 19.90
N LEU A 13 6.84 -16.34 21.21
CA LEU A 13 5.58 -16.05 21.87
C LEU A 13 5.52 -14.54 22.05
N CYS A 14 4.61 -13.89 21.31
CA CYS A 14 4.21 -12.52 21.56
C CYS A 14 3.69 -12.45 23.01
N THR A 15 4.23 -11.56 23.84
CA THR A 15 3.69 -11.39 25.19
C THR A 15 2.28 -10.78 25.13
N GLU A 16 1.53 -10.89 26.22
CA GLU A 16 0.19 -10.29 26.32
C GLU A 16 0.26 -8.76 26.15
N GLU A 17 1.27 -8.13 26.76
CA GLU A 17 1.52 -6.69 26.66
C GLU A 17 1.85 -6.27 25.23
N GLU A 18 2.66 -7.07 24.52
CA GLU A 18 3.00 -6.83 23.12
C GLU A 18 1.79 -6.95 22.18
N PHE A 19 0.83 -7.80 22.53
CA PHE A 19 -0.42 -7.97 21.79
C PHE A 19 -1.37 -6.80 22.05
N ILE A 20 -1.57 -6.40 23.30
CA ILE A 20 -2.39 -5.25 23.68
C ILE A 20 -1.81 -3.97 23.05
N THR A 21 -0.49 -3.78 23.12
CA THR A 21 0.19 -2.63 22.52
C THR A 21 -0.03 -2.58 21.00
N GLU A 22 0.05 -3.72 20.32
CA GLU A 22 -0.22 -3.80 18.88
C GLU A 22 -1.67 -3.44 18.53
N ILE A 23 -2.66 -3.86 19.33
CA ILE A 23 -4.07 -3.50 19.12
C ILE A 23 -4.26 -1.99 19.26
N LEU A 24 -3.75 -1.39 20.33
CA LEU A 24 -3.86 0.04 20.58
C LEU A 24 -3.18 0.86 19.48
N ASP A 25 -2.01 0.40 19.03
CA ASP A 25 -1.25 1.06 17.98
C ASP A 25 -1.93 0.95 16.61
N ARG A 26 -2.65 -0.14 16.34
CA ARG A 26 -3.52 -0.28 15.15
C ARG A 26 -4.72 0.67 15.20
N GLU A 27 -5.41 0.75 16.34
CA GLU A 27 -6.57 1.64 16.47
C GLU A 27 -6.15 3.10 16.28
N ARG A 28 -5.01 3.50 16.89
CA ARG A 28 -4.45 4.85 16.71
C ARG A 28 -4.15 5.19 15.25
N ARG A 29 -3.66 4.24 14.47
CA ARG A 29 -3.34 4.43 13.03
C ARG A 29 -4.53 4.22 12.09
N SER A 30 -5.65 3.70 12.58
CA SER A 30 -6.82 3.36 11.75
C SER A 30 -7.45 4.57 11.04
N SER A 31 -7.20 5.77 11.57
CA SER A 31 -7.67 7.04 11.00
C SER A 31 -6.59 7.75 10.17
N ASN A 32 -5.49 7.07 9.82
CA ASN A 32 -4.41 7.61 9.02
C ASN A 32 -4.34 6.99 7.61
N ILE A 33 -3.90 7.78 6.64
CA ILE A 33 -3.34 7.29 5.37
C ILE A 33 -1.94 7.85 5.17
N ILE A 34 -1.13 7.11 4.41
CA ILE A 34 0.21 7.55 4.00
C ILE A 34 0.23 7.80 2.49
N LEU A 35 0.60 9.02 2.13
CA LEU A 35 0.81 9.44 0.75
C LEU A 35 2.30 9.41 0.41
N TYR A 36 2.64 8.70 -0.66
CA TYR A 36 3.99 8.68 -1.23
C TYR A 36 4.01 9.40 -2.59
N ASN A 37 5.20 9.87 -2.97
CA ASN A 37 5.45 10.61 -4.22
C ASN A 37 4.73 11.96 -4.30
N LEU A 38 4.36 12.55 -3.15
CA LEU A 38 3.88 13.93 -3.13
C LEU A 38 5.07 14.88 -3.15
N ILE A 39 5.26 15.56 -4.28
CA ILE A 39 6.36 16.49 -4.53
C ILE A 39 6.42 17.53 -3.39
N GLU A 40 7.63 17.82 -2.92
CA GLU A 40 7.87 18.91 -1.97
C GLU A 40 7.86 20.22 -2.74
N SER A 41 7.06 21.20 -2.31
CA SER A 41 7.13 22.54 -2.91
C SER A 41 8.51 23.15 -2.60
N GLU A 42 9.20 23.63 -3.63
CA GLU A 42 10.45 24.38 -3.50
C GLU A 42 10.15 25.84 -3.09
N CYS A 43 9.53 26.05 -1.92
CA CYS A 43 9.32 27.40 -1.42
C CYS A 43 10.23 27.66 -0.22
N PRO A 44 11.22 28.58 -0.31
CA PRO A 44 12.18 28.84 0.76
C PRO A 44 11.64 29.75 1.87
N SER A 45 10.33 30.05 1.92
CA SER A 45 9.76 31.01 2.86
C SER A 45 8.60 30.42 3.68
N SER A 46 8.91 30.06 4.93
CA SER A 46 8.24 30.43 6.20
C SER A 46 6.75 30.80 6.25
N SER A 47 5.92 30.36 5.31
CA SER A 47 4.46 30.43 5.39
C SER A 47 3.92 29.00 5.29
N SER A 48 3.70 28.39 6.45
CA SER A 48 3.16 27.04 6.60
C SER A 48 1.85 26.84 5.82
N SER A 49 1.08 27.91 5.60
CA SER A 49 -0.21 27.91 4.91
C SER A 49 -0.17 27.36 3.48
N THR A 50 0.84 27.70 2.68
CA THR A 50 0.88 27.34 1.24
C THR A 50 1.25 25.86 1.02
N HIS A 51 2.12 25.33 1.90
CA HIS A 51 2.45 23.90 1.92
C HIS A 51 1.24 23.05 2.34
N HIS A 52 0.53 23.47 3.39
CA HIS A 52 -0.69 22.78 3.83
C HIS A 52 -1.75 22.77 2.74
N GLN A 53 -1.96 23.88 2.02
CA GLN A 53 -2.94 23.94 0.94
C GLN A 53 -2.64 22.95 -0.20
N THR A 54 -1.38 22.83 -0.61
CA THR A 54 -1.01 21.89 -1.70
C THR A 54 -1.21 20.43 -1.29
N GLU A 55 -0.94 20.12 -0.02
CA GLU A 55 -1.13 18.77 0.54
C GLU A 55 -2.61 18.46 0.75
N GLU A 56 -3.40 19.42 1.23
CA GLU A 56 -4.85 19.34 1.32
C GLU A 56 -5.50 19.17 -0.05
N ASP A 57 -5.08 19.92 -1.06
CA ASP A 57 -5.57 19.80 -2.43
C ASP A 57 -5.26 18.41 -3.00
N ALA A 58 -4.07 17.87 -2.73
CA ALA A 58 -3.70 16.52 -3.13
C ALA A 58 -4.55 15.46 -2.42
N VAL A 59 -4.83 15.64 -1.12
CA VAL A 59 -5.74 14.78 -0.34
C VAL A 59 -7.16 14.87 -0.90
N GLN A 60 -7.70 16.06 -1.13
CA GLN A 60 -9.02 16.26 -1.70
C GLN A 60 -9.14 15.66 -3.09
N LYS A 61 -8.11 15.83 -3.94
CA LYS A 61 -8.05 15.21 -5.27
C LYS A 61 -7.93 13.69 -5.20
N SER A 62 -7.20 13.16 -4.23
CA SER A 62 -7.19 11.70 -3.94
C SER A 62 -8.55 11.19 -3.46
N SER A 63 -9.29 12.07 -2.81
CA SER A 63 -10.66 11.90 -2.34
C SER A 63 -11.71 12.20 -3.43
N SER A 64 -11.36 12.36 -4.71
CA SER A 64 -12.34 12.59 -5.82
C SER A 64 -13.36 11.43 -6.02
N THR A 65 -13.32 10.42 -5.17
CA THR A 65 -14.26 9.30 -5.07
C THR A 65 -15.07 9.30 -3.76
N ASN A 66 -14.92 10.35 -2.98
CA ASN A 66 -15.59 10.63 -1.72
C ASN A 66 -16.51 11.84 -1.96
N PRO A 67 -17.80 11.77 -1.57
CA PRO A 67 -18.66 12.95 -1.60
C PRO A 67 -18.07 14.00 -0.65
N ALA A 68 -18.16 15.27 -1.04
CA ALA A 68 -17.69 16.43 -0.27
C ALA A 68 -17.88 16.24 1.26
N GLY A 69 -16.79 16.16 2.04
CA GLY A 69 -16.93 16.07 3.51
C GLY A 69 -15.83 15.39 4.33
N ALA A 70 -14.72 14.93 3.75
CA ALA A 70 -13.65 14.32 4.55
C ALA A 70 -13.02 15.35 5.52
N THR A 71 -13.12 15.11 6.82
CA THR A 71 -12.63 16.03 7.86
C THR A 71 -11.21 15.67 8.24
N ILE A 72 -10.25 16.40 7.67
CA ILE A 72 -8.83 16.24 7.97
C ILE A 72 -8.54 16.85 9.35
N LEU A 73 -7.95 16.06 10.24
CA LEU A 73 -7.51 16.50 11.56
C LEU A 73 -6.08 17.06 11.52
N ASN A 74 -5.19 16.38 10.79
CA ASN A 74 -3.77 16.77 10.73
C ASN A 74 -3.12 16.26 9.43
N ILE A 75 -2.13 17.00 8.95
CA ILE A 75 -1.26 16.62 7.84
C ILE A 75 0.19 16.86 8.27
N SER A 76 1.03 15.83 8.17
CA SER A 76 2.44 15.95 8.56
C SER A 76 3.35 15.06 7.71
N ARG A 77 4.53 15.57 7.36
CA ARG A 77 5.54 14.79 6.64
C ARG A 77 6.37 13.92 7.59
N ILE A 78 6.37 12.62 7.35
CA ILE A 78 7.06 11.63 8.19
C ILE A 78 8.42 11.23 7.62
N GLY A 79 9.34 10.82 8.49
CA GLY A 79 10.68 10.35 8.12
C GLY A 79 11.76 11.44 8.02
N LYS A 80 12.97 11.00 7.68
CA LYS A 80 14.15 11.87 7.50
C LYS A 80 14.16 12.45 6.09
N LYS A 81 14.70 13.66 5.93
CA LYS A 81 14.92 14.28 4.62
C LYS A 81 15.88 13.40 3.81
N GLN A 82 15.50 13.06 2.58
CA GLN A 82 16.35 12.32 1.64
C GLN A 82 16.55 13.20 0.39
N SER A 83 17.75 13.20 -0.18
CA SER A 83 18.08 14.08 -1.32
C SER A 83 17.31 13.74 -2.60
N GLU A 84 16.88 12.48 -2.75
CA GLU A 84 16.33 11.97 -4.01
C GLU A 84 14.83 11.61 -3.92
N ARG A 85 14.23 11.69 -2.73
CA ARG A 85 12.86 11.24 -2.49
C ARG A 85 12.13 12.18 -1.57
N ALA A 86 10.98 12.66 -2.04
CA ALA A 86 10.04 13.42 -1.24
C ALA A 86 9.61 12.60 -0.01
N LYS A 87 9.55 13.25 1.15
CA LYS A 87 9.09 12.63 2.38
C LYS A 87 7.62 12.20 2.24
N PRO A 88 7.25 11.00 2.73
CA PRO A 88 5.85 10.59 2.80
C PRO A 88 5.04 11.54 3.69
N VAL A 89 3.77 11.71 3.35
CA VAL A 89 2.84 12.54 4.11
C VAL A 89 1.85 11.64 4.83
N CYS A 90 1.78 11.78 6.16
CA CYS A 90 0.76 11.18 6.98
C CYS A 90 -0.41 12.16 7.09
N VAL A 91 -1.60 11.68 6.74
CA VAL A 91 -2.84 12.44 6.82
C VAL A 91 -3.73 11.71 7.82
N THR A 92 -4.09 12.41 8.89
CA THR A 92 -4.97 11.93 9.95
C THR A 92 -6.35 12.54 9.74
N PHE A 93 -7.35 11.67 9.71
CA PHE A 93 -8.76 12.03 9.59
C PHE A 93 -9.44 12.02 10.95
N PHE A 94 -10.54 12.76 11.08
CA PHE A 94 -11.35 12.74 12.29
C PHE A 94 -12.09 11.39 12.42
N TYR A 95 -12.50 10.79 11.29
CA TYR A 95 -13.27 9.55 11.27
C TYR A 95 -12.57 8.44 10.47
N LYS A 96 -12.40 7.25 11.07
CA LYS A 96 -11.82 6.07 10.40
C LYS A 96 -12.59 5.62 9.15
N GLN A 97 -13.88 5.92 9.07
CA GLN A 97 -14.73 5.60 7.93
C GLN A 97 -14.24 6.30 6.66
N GLU A 98 -13.71 7.52 6.78
CA GLU A 98 -13.17 8.29 5.65
C GLU A 98 -11.97 7.57 5.03
N VAL A 99 -11.06 7.07 5.89
CA VAL A 99 -9.92 6.25 5.50
C VAL A 99 -10.38 5.00 4.75
N ILE A 100 -11.38 4.27 5.25
CA ILE A 100 -11.91 3.07 4.60
C ILE A 100 -12.45 3.39 3.20
N VAL A 101 -13.18 4.50 3.04
CA VAL A 101 -13.72 4.90 1.73
C VAL A 101 -12.60 5.21 0.75
N ILE A 102 -11.63 6.02 1.16
CA ILE A 102 -10.45 6.39 0.36
C ILE A 102 -9.68 5.14 -0.06
N LEU A 103 -9.42 4.21 0.86
CA LEU A 103 -8.66 3.01 0.58
C LEU A 103 -9.38 2.01 -0.34
N LYS A 104 -10.72 1.96 -0.29
CA LYS A 104 -11.53 1.16 -1.22
C LYS A 104 -11.51 1.73 -2.63
N SER A 105 -11.43 3.06 -2.76
CA SER A 105 -11.46 3.74 -4.05
C SER A 105 -10.07 4.09 -4.61
N LYS A 106 -8.98 3.94 -3.84
CA LYS A 106 -7.61 4.30 -4.26
C LYS A 106 -7.15 3.72 -5.59
N ASN A 107 -7.67 2.55 -6.00
CA ASN A 107 -7.32 1.95 -7.31
C ASN A 107 -7.97 2.69 -8.50
N LYS A 108 -8.93 3.58 -8.26
CA LYS A 108 -9.52 4.47 -9.27
C LYS A 108 -8.71 5.76 -9.45
N TYR A 109 -7.83 6.05 -8.51
CA TYR A 109 -6.95 7.21 -8.54
C TYR A 109 -5.74 6.91 -9.44
N ASN A 110 -5.56 7.74 -10.48
CA ASN A 110 -4.60 7.47 -11.56
C ASN A 110 -3.40 8.44 -11.56
N GLU A 111 -3.28 9.28 -10.55
CA GLU A 111 -2.17 10.23 -10.39
C GLU A 111 -0.93 9.51 -9.82
N PRO A 112 0.27 10.10 -9.91
CA PRO A 112 1.53 9.46 -9.47
C PRO A 112 1.64 9.24 -7.95
N ILE A 113 0.73 9.83 -7.16
CA ILE A 113 0.70 9.71 -5.71
C ILE A 113 0.19 8.32 -5.33
N LYS A 114 0.92 7.63 -4.45
CA LYS A 114 0.49 6.33 -3.92
C LYS A 114 -0.15 6.51 -2.56
N ILE A 115 -1.37 6.01 -2.41
CA ILE A 115 -2.13 6.04 -1.16
C ILE A 115 -2.04 4.67 -0.50
N LEU A 116 -1.50 4.63 0.71
CA LEU A 116 -1.34 3.41 1.50
C LEU A 116 -1.95 3.57 2.89
N GLU A 117 -2.26 2.43 3.51
CA GLU A 117 -2.63 2.35 4.93
C GLU A 117 -1.41 2.63 5.82
N ASP A 118 -1.65 3.25 6.96
CA ASP A 118 -0.64 3.44 8.00
C ASP A 118 -0.49 2.16 8.85
N TYR A 119 0.40 1.27 8.40
CA TYR A 119 0.63 -0.02 9.04
C TYR A 119 1.59 0.07 10.23
N THR A 120 1.33 -0.72 11.27
CA THR A 120 2.31 -0.98 12.33
C THR A 120 3.58 -1.64 11.79
N THR A 121 4.67 -1.62 12.55
CA THR A 121 5.90 -2.33 12.17
C THR A 121 5.63 -3.83 11.99
N LYS A 122 4.91 -4.47 12.93
CA LYS A 122 4.53 -5.89 12.83
C LYS A 122 3.73 -6.17 11.55
N GLN A 123 2.78 -5.29 11.19
CA GLN A 123 2.02 -5.42 9.94
C GLN A 123 2.90 -5.26 8.68
N ARG A 124 3.81 -4.28 8.67
CA ARG A 124 4.74 -4.07 7.55
C ARG A 124 5.65 -5.26 7.35
N ASP A 125 6.20 -5.80 8.43
CA ASP A 125 7.09 -6.96 8.40
C ASP A 125 6.37 -8.20 7.89
N TYR A 126 5.14 -8.43 8.38
CA TYR A 126 4.30 -9.52 7.90
C TYR A 126 3.99 -9.40 6.39
N LEU A 127 3.59 -8.21 5.93
CA LEU A 127 3.35 -7.95 4.51
C LEU A 127 4.62 -8.10 3.67
N SER A 128 5.77 -7.72 4.21
CA SER A 128 7.07 -7.90 3.55
C SER A 128 7.38 -9.38 3.35
N LYS A 129 7.21 -10.20 4.39
CA LYS A 129 7.38 -11.66 4.32
C LYS A 129 6.47 -12.28 3.25
N LEU A 130 5.18 -11.93 3.25
CA LEU A 130 4.24 -12.42 2.23
C LEU A 130 4.65 -12.02 0.80
N ARG A 131 5.21 -10.82 0.61
CA ARG A 131 5.69 -10.39 -0.72
C ARG A 131 6.91 -11.17 -1.18
N VAL A 132 7.83 -11.48 -0.26
CA VAL A 132 9.00 -12.32 -0.54
C VAL A 132 8.57 -13.74 -0.91
N GLU A 133 7.67 -14.33 -0.13
CA GLU A 133 7.11 -15.65 -0.40
C GLU A 133 6.37 -15.70 -1.75
N LEU A 134 5.50 -14.72 -2.02
CA LEU A 134 4.82 -14.61 -3.30
C LEU A 134 5.81 -14.48 -4.47
N LYS A 135 6.87 -13.69 -4.28
CA LYS A 135 7.91 -13.53 -5.31
C LYS A 135 8.61 -14.87 -5.59
N HIS A 136 8.96 -15.62 -4.55
CA HIS A 136 9.56 -16.94 -4.72
C HIS A 136 8.65 -17.89 -5.52
N SER A 137 7.34 -17.92 -5.25
CA SER A 137 6.37 -18.70 -6.04
C SER A 137 6.33 -18.25 -7.50
N VAL A 138 6.34 -16.94 -7.76
CA VAL A 138 6.37 -16.40 -9.13
C VAL A 138 7.66 -16.79 -9.85
N ASP A 139 8.80 -16.67 -9.19
CA ASP A 139 10.13 -17.01 -9.73
C ASP A 139 10.27 -18.52 -10.01
N SER A 140 9.53 -19.37 -9.30
CA SER A 140 9.43 -20.82 -9.53
C SER A 140 8.35 -21.22 -10.55
N GLY A 141 7.69 -20.25 -11.19
CA GLY A 141 6.72 -20.47 -12.28
C GLY A 141 5.26 -20.60 -11.82
N GLU A 142 4.99 -20.47 -10.53
CA GLU A 142 3.64 -20.55 -9.96
C GLU A 142 2.91 -19.19 -10.03
N LEU A 143 2.27 -18.90 -11.17
CA LEU A 143 1.59 -17.63 -11.41
C LEU A 143 0.16 -17.55 -10.86
N ASN A 144 -0.31 -18.60 -10.19
CA ASN A 144 -1.68 -18.72 -9.72
C ASN A 144 -1.88 -18.13 -8.32
N TYR A 145 -0.93 -17.36 -7.78
CA TYR A 145 -0.99 -16.85 -6.41
C TYR A 145 -1.06 -15.33 -6.35
N THR A 146 -1.75 -14.81 -5.34
CA THR A 146 -1.77 -13.37 -5.04
C THR A 146 -2.01 -13.13 -3.56
N ILE A 147 -1.62 -11.97 -3.04
CA ILE A 147 -1.96 -11.57 -1.66
C ILE A 147 -3.36 -10.96 -1.67
N ARG A 148 -4.26 -11.50 -0.86
CA ARG A 148 -5.60 -10.93 -0.61
C ARG A 148 -5.86 -10.74 0.87
N TYR A 149 -6.75 -9.81 1.16
CA TYR A 149 -7.28 -9.63 2.51
C TYR A 149 -8.51 -10.52 2.68
N VAL A 150 -8.40 -11.53 3.54
CA VAL A 150 -9.45 -12.53 3.80
C VAL A 150 -9.73 -12.52 5.30
N ASN A 151 -10.96 -12.18 5.68
CA ASN A 151 -11.43 -12.12 7.08
C ASN A 151 -10.50 -11.29 8.00
N GLY A 152 -10.08 -10.10 7.55
CA GLY A 152 -9.22 -9.24 8.37
C GLY A 152 -7.72 -9.58 8.30
N VAL A 153 -7.32 -10.56 7.49
CA VAL A 153 -5.91 -11.02 7.44
C VAL A 153 -5.41 -11.11 6.00
N SER A 154 -4.25 -10.51 5.74
CA SER A 154 -3.54 -10.66 4.46
C SER A 154 -3.02 -12.08 4.32
N LYS A 155 -3.37 -12.77 3.23
CA LYS A 155 -2.94 -14.15 2.96
C LYS A 155 -2.58 -14.31 1.49
N ILE A 156 -1.62 -15.18 1.20
CA ILE A 156 -1.42 -15.68 -0.17
C ILE A 156 -2.56 -16.65 -0.47
N VAL A 157 -3.25 -16.42 -1.58
CA VAL A 157 -4.38 -17.24 -2.02
C VAL A 157 -4.19 -17.66 -3.46
N ASN A 158 -4.64 -18.86 -3.79
CA ASN A 158 -4.71 -19.31 -5.17
C ASN A 158 -5.82 -18.55 -5.90
N VAL A 159 -5.52 -18.08 -7.11
CA VAL A 159 -6.42 -17.36 -7.98
C VAL A 159 -6.63 -18.19 -9.23
N ASN A 160 -7.87 -18.59 -9.46
CA ASN A 160 -8.23 -19.25 -10.69
C ASN A 160 -8.08 -18.26 -11.87
N LEU A 161 -7.01 -18.42 -12.66
CA LEU A 161 -6.70 -17.53 -13.80
C LEU A 161 -7.84 -17.44 -14.81
N ASN A 162 -8.68 -18.48 -14.95
CA ASN A 162 -9.82 -18.46 -15.88
C ASN A 162 -10.94 -17.51 -15.43
N SER A 163 -11.05 -17.24 -14.13
CA SER A 163 -11.99 -16.23 -13.59
C SER A 163 -11.50 -14.78 -13.81
N ILE A 164 -10.18 -14.59 -13.91
CA ILE A 164 -9.55 -13.28 -14.21
C ILE A 164 -9.67 -12.96 -15.71
N LYS A 165 -9.45 -13.97 -16.58
CA LYS A 165 -9.62 -13.85 -18.05
C LYS A 165 -11.00 -13.30 -18.42
N LYS A 166 -12.08 -13.79 -17.80
CA LYS A 166 -13.46 -13.35 -18.07
C LYS A 166 -13.75 -11.89 -17.65
N LYS A 167 -13.11 -11.37 -16.59
CA LYS A 167 -13.36 -10.01 -16.08
C LYS A 167 -12.51 -8.92 -16.74
N LYS A 168 -11.35 -9.25 -17.31
CA LYS A 168 -10.44 -8.27 -17.93
C LYS A 168 -10.53 -8.19 -19.46
N LEU A 169 -10.95 -9.26 -20.14
CA LEU A 169 -11.14 -9.24 -21.60
C LEU A 169 -12.23 -8.27 -22.05
N THR A 170 -13.23 -8.03 -21.20
CA THR A 170 -14.35 -7.11 -21.48
C THR A 170 -14.03 -5.64 -21.24
N LYS A 171 -12.91 -5.30 -20.56
CA LYS A 171 -12.60 -3.91 -20.20
C LYS A 171 -11.40 -3.31 -20.95
N TYR A 172 -10.35 -4.08 -21.23
CA TYR A 172 -9.17 -3.58 -21.98
C TYR A 172 -8.51 -4.70 -22.80
N PRO A 173 -8.95 -4.96 -24.04
CA PRO A 173 -8.45 -6.10 -24.83
C PRO A 173 -6.98 -5.94 -25.28
N LEU A 174 -6.48 -4.72 -25.46
CA LEU A 174 -5.11 -4.47 -25.97
C LEU A 174 -4.00 -4.63 -24.92
N VAL A 175 -4.28 -4.35 -23.65
CA VAL A 175 -3.27 -4.44 -22.56
C VAL A 175 -2.93 -5.90 -22.23
N TYR A 176 -3.88 -6.81 -22.44
CA TYR A 176 -3.68 -8.23 -22.15
C TYR A 176 -2.85 -8.96 -23.22
N LYS A 177 -2.93 -8.52 -24.48
CA LYS A 177 -2.08 -9.06 -25.55
C LYS A 177 -0.60 -8.81 -25.25
N MET A 178 -0.27 -7.60 -24.77
CA MET A 178 1.10 -7.26 -24.36
C MET A 178 1.58 -8.04 -23.12
N PHE A 179 0.70 -8.36 -22.17
CA PHE A 179 1.07 -9.19 -21.01
C PHE A 179 1.34 -10.65 -21.40
N VAL A 180 0.60 -11.20 -22.37
CA VAL A 180 0.82 -12.56 -22.87
C VAL A 180 2.07 -12.63 -23.77
N ASP A 181 2.35 -11.58 -24.55
CA ASP A 181 3.52 -11.52 -25.43
C ASP A 181 4.82 -11.26 -24.64
N SER A 182 4.77 -10.53 -23.52
CA SER A 182 5.93 -10.30 -22.63
C SER A 182 6.37 -11.55 -21.85
N VAL A 183 5.48 -12.53 -21.63
CA VAL A 183 5.83 -13.82 -21.00
C VAL A 183 6.67 -14.70 -21.93
N LYS A 184 6.79 -14.35 -23.22
CA LYS A 184 7.59 -15.12 -24.21
C LYS A 184 8.97 -14.55 -24.51
N GLY A 185 9.38 -13.44 -23.88
CA GLY A 185 10.73 -12.90 -24.11
C GLY A 185 11.05 -11.68 -23.26
N SER A 186 12.17 -11.80 -22.55
CA SER A 186 12.98 -10.73 -21.94
C SER A 186 12.26 -9.79 -20.96
N PHE A 187 12.65 -9.91 -19.68
CA PHE A 187 12.27 -8.99 -18.62
C PHE A 187 12.89 -7.61 -18.85
N GLU A 188 12.12 -6.69 -19.43
CA GLU A 188 12.25 -5.26 -19.15
C GLU A 188 10.98 -4.80 -18.43
N ILE A 189 11.15 -4.09 -17.31
CA ILE A 189 10.06 -3.40 -16.62
C ILE A 189 9.65 -2.22 -17.51
N VAL A 190 8.72 -2.46 -18.43
CA VAL A 190 8.19 -1.42 -19.30
C VAL A 190 7.22 -0.56 -18.49
N ILE A 191 7.72 0.57 -17.99
CA ILE A 191 6.90 1.71 -17.56
C ILE A 191 6.28 2.31 -18.82
N ILE A 192 5.02 1.97 -19.14
CA ILE A 192 4.32 2.60 -20.26
C ILE A 192 3.82 3.98 -19.81
N LYS A 193 4.58 5.04 -20.16
CA LYS A 193 4.07 6.40 -20.35
C LYS A 193 3.09 6.38 -21.52
N LEU A 194 1.78 6.45 -21.25
CA LEU A 194 0.79 6.77 -22.27
C LEU A 194 0.88 8.28 -22.60
N LYS A 195 1.64 8.62 -23.63
CA LYS A 195 1.54 9.90 -24.35
C LYS A 195 0.22 9.87 -25.12
N ILE A 196 -0.78 10.63 -24.67
CA ILE A 196 -1.93 10.99 -25.52
C ILE A 196 -1.49 12.25 -26.28
N LYS A 197 -1.35 12.13 -27.61
CA LYS A 197 -1.25 13.27 -28.52
C LYS A 197 -2.61 13.96 -28.55
N LEU A 198 -2.63 15.28 -28.32
CA LEU A 198 -3.69 16.18 -28.78
C LEU A 198 -3.72 16.19 -30.31
#